data_AF-A0A1V3IP90-F1
#
_entry.id   AF-A0A1V3IP90-F1
#
_cell.length_a   1.000
_cell.length_b   1.000
_cell.length_c   1.000
_cell.angle_alpha   90.00
_cell.angle_beta   90.00
_cell.angle_gamma   90.00
#
_symmetry.space_group_name_H-M   'P 1'
#
loop_
_entity.id
_entity.type
_entity.pdbx_description
1 polymer ?
#
loop_
_entity_poly.entity_id
_entity_poly.type
_entity_poly.pdbx_seq_one_letter_code
_entity_poly.pdbx_strand_id
1 'polypeptide(L)'
;MKREIRGITLFSVLWDMFILGGFIYANEFAITNLIKAYEWFFYFMSTLWVLWFFLCHPKKPTFQYTKGKLYWEFVTSTLLGIMLAYYGYFVCATILTFFGYANAGLNYFEEKEHGKTF
;
A
#
# COMPACT_ATOMS: atom_id res chain seq x y z
N MET A 1 -15.08 -10.46 -18.01
CA MET A 1 -15.56 -9.92 -16.70
C MET A 1 -15.20 -8.45 -16.66
N LYS A 2 -16.17 -7.54 -16.46
CA LYS A 2 -15.86 -6.10 -16.25
C LYS A 2 -15.17 -5.96 -14.89
N ARG A 3 -13.98 -5.38 -14.86
CA ARG A 3 -13.24 -5.13 -13.61
C ARG A 3 -13.76 -3.86 -12.94
N GLU A 4 -13.77 -3.84 -11.61
CA GLU A 4 -14.13 -2.64 -10.84
C GLU A 4 -13.03 -1.57 -11.01
N ILE A 5 -13.42 -0.37 -11.41
CA ILE A 5 -12.51 0.77 -11.52
C ILE A 5 -12.38 1.42 -10.14
N ARG A 6 -11.16 1.51 -9.61
CA ARG A 6 -10.86 2.12 -8.31
C ARG A 6 -10.10 3.43 -8.48
N GLY A 7 -10.74 4.51 -8.04
CA GLY A 7 -10.14 5.82 -7.85
C GLY A 7 -9.66 6.04 -6.42
N ILE A 8 -9.16 7.25 -6.14
CA ILE A 8 -8.91 7.70 -4.78
C ILE A 8 -10.26 7.96 -4.10
N THR A 9 -10.46 7.39 -2.92
CA THR A 9 -11.66 7.64 -2.11
C THR A 9 -11.30 8.37 -0.83
N LEU A 10 -12.21 9.19 -0.31
CA LEU A 10 -12.06 9.85 0.99
C LEU A 10 -11.73 8.85 2.10
N PHE A 11 -12.38 7.68 2.06
CA PHE A 11 -12.11 6.59 3.00
C PHE A 11 -10.65 6.12 2.94
N SER A 12 -10.06 5.93 1.75
CA SER A 12 -8.65 5.54 1.64
C SER A 12 -7.71 6.59 2.24
N VAL A 13 -7.98 7.88 2.00
CA VAL A 13 -7.14 8.98 2.52
C VAL A 13 -7.23 9.05 4.05
N LEU A 14 -8.44 8.96 4.63
CA LEU A 14 -8.63 8.95 6.08
C LEU A 14 -7.93 7.76 6.73
N TRP A 15 -7.99 6.60 6.09
CA TRP A 15 -7.34 5.38 6.57
C TRP A 15 -5.81 5.52 6.58
N ASP A 16 -5.23 6.03 5.49
CA ASP A 16 -3.79 6.28 5.40
C ASP A 16 -3.33 7.28 6.47
N MET A 17 -4.11 8.34 6.72
CA MET A 17 -3.83 9.30 7.80
C MET A 17 -3.92 8.68 9.19
N PHE A 18 -4.86 7.78 9.44
CA PHE A 18 -4.98 7.10 10.73
C PHE A 18 -3.81 6.15 11.00
N ILE A 19 -3.33 5.45 9.96
CA ILE A 19 -2.16 4.57 10.08
C ILE A 19 -0.88 5.39 10.28
N LEU A 20 -0.61 6.33 9.38
CA LEU A 20 0.63 7.13 9.42
C LEU A 20 0.64 8.06 10.63
N GLY A 21 -0.38 8.90 10.75
CA GLY A 21 -0.50 9.89 11.81
C GLY A 21 -0.65 9.24 13.19
N GLY A 22 -1.42 8.14 13.27
CA GLY A 22 -1.60 7.42 14.53
C GLY A 22 -0.32 6.75 15.00
N PHE A 23 0.48 6.18 14.10
CA PHE A 23 1.77 5.60 14.46
C PHE A 23 2.81 6.65 14.86
N ILE A 24 2.91 7.75 14.12
CA ILE A 24 3.77 8.89 14.48
C ILE A 24 3.37 9.40 15.87
N TYR A 25 2.08 9.68 16.08
CA TYR A 25 1.56 10.12 17.37
C TYR A 25 1.92 9.15 18.50
N ALA A 26 1.73 7.84 18.28
CA ALA A 26 2.07 6.84 19.29
C ALA A 26 3.56 6.88 19.68
N ASN A 27 4.46 7.06 18.69
CA ASN A 27 5.90 7.14 18.93
C ASN A 27 6.32 8.46 19.59
N GLU A 28 5.85 9.60 19.08
CA GLU A 28 6.19 10.92 19.64
C GLU A 28 5.74 11.10 21.10
N PHE A 29 4.60 10.50 21.47
CA PHE A 29 4.10 10.51 22.84
C PHE A 29 4.49 9.28 23.67
N ALA A 30 5.37 8.42 23.14
CA ALA A 30 5.86 7.21 23.80
C ALA A 30 4.76 6.30 24.39
N ILE A 31 3.64 6.14 23.67
CA ILE A 31 2.49 5.33 24.11
C ILE A 31 2.79 3.85 23.84
N THR A 32 3.54 3.21 24.74
CA THR A 32 4.13 1.88 24.55
C THR A 32 3.16 0.80 24.06
N ASN A 33 1.95 0.75 24.63
CA ASN A 33 0.95 -0.27 24.25
C ASN A 33 0.48 -0.07 22.80
N LEU A 34 0.33 1.19 22.38
CA LEU A 34 -0.12 1.53 21.04
C LEU A 34 1.00 1.30 20.02
N ILE A 35 2.25 1.68 20.34
CA ILE A 35 3.43 1.38 19.51
C ILE A 35 3.52 -0.13 19.26
N LYS A 36 3.41 -0.95 20.31
CA LYS A 36 3.43 -2.42 20.18
C LYS A 36 2.29 -2.95 19.33
N ALA A 37 1.08 -2.39 19.45
CA ALA A 37 -0.05 -2.78 18.62
C ALA A 37 0.21 -2.49 17.14
N TYR A 38 0.74 -1.31 16.82
CA TYR A 38 1.13 -0.95 15.45
C TYR A 38 2.27 -1.82 14.93
N GLU A 39 3.29 -2.11 15.74
CA GLU A 39 4.38 -3.01 15.39
C GLU A 39 3.85 -4.39 14.99
N TRP A 40 3.01 -5.00 15.84
CA TRP A 40 2.36 -6.27 15.52
C TRP A 40 1.53 -6.19 14.23
N PHE A 41 0.77 -5.11 14.06
CA PHE A 41 0.01 -4.87 12.84
C PHE A 41 0.91 -4.82 11.60
N PHE A 42 2.03 -4.10 11.64
CA PHE A 42 2.94 -3.99 10.50
C PHE A 42 3.63 -5.32 10.17
N TYR A 43 4.07 -6.09 11.18
CA TYR A 43 4.61 -7.43 10.96
C TYR A 43 3.57 -8.39 10.38
N PHE A 44 2.34 -8.36 10.91
CA PHE A 44 1.24 -9.17 10.41
C PHE A 44 0.92 -8.83 8.95
N MET A 45 0.78 -7.55 8.61
CA MET A 45 0.54 -7.09 7.24
C MET A 45 1.68 -7.46 6.30
N SER A 46 2.93 -7.29 6.74
CA SER A 46 4.12 -7.68 5.97
C SER A 46 4.10 -9.18 5.65
N THR A 47 3.73 -10.01 6.63
CA THR A 47 3.63 -11.46 6.47
C THR A 47 2.50 -11.83 5.50
N LEU A 48 1.33 -11.21 5.62
CA LEU A 48 0.22 -11.42 4.69
C LEU A 48 0.59 -11.02 3.26
N TRP A 49 1.34 -9.94 3.07
CA TRP A 49 1.82 -9.52 1.76
C TRP A 49 2.77 -10.53 1.12
N VAL A 50 3.73 -11.03 1.91
CA VAL A 50 4.66 -12.07 1.46
C VAL A 50 3.88 -13.35 1.12
N LEU A 51 2.95 -13.77 1.98
CA LEU A 51 2.10 -14.94 1.73
C LEU A 51 1.25 -14.76 0.47
N TRP A 52 0.61 -13.59 0.30
CA TRP A 52 -0.17 -13.28 -0.90
C TRP A 52 0.70 -13.33 -2.16
N PHE A 53 1.92 -12.81 -2.10
CA PHE A 53 2.84 -12.85 -3.23
C PHE A 53 3.24 -14.27 -3.63
N PHE A 54 3.45 -15.18 -2.69
CA PHE A 54 3.82 -16.56 -3.00
C PHE A 54 2.61 -17.45 -3.35
N LEU A 55 1.47 -17.28 -2.67
CA LEU A 55 0.30 -18.15 -2.81
C LEU A 55 -0.69 -17.65 -3.85
N CYS A 56 -0.89 -16.33 -3.90
CA CYS A 56 -1.83 -15.65 -4.78
C CYS A 56 -1.06 -14.87 -5.84
N HIS A 57 -0.13 -15.53 -6.53
CA HIS A 57 0.50 -14.98 -7.72
C HIS A 57 -0.26 -15.33 -9.02
N PRO A 58 -1.55 -14.95 -9.26
CA PRO A 58 -2.12 -15.07 -10.59
C PRO A 58 -1.80 -13.82 -11.42
N LYS A 59 -1.45 -14.08 -12.69
CA LYS A 59 -1.08 -13.17 -13.77
C LYS A 59 -2.14 -12.13 -14.19
N LYS A 60 -3.14 -11.80 -13.35
CA LYS A 60 -4.29 -10.96 -13.76
C LYS A 60 -4.65 -9.89 -12.71
N PRO A 61 -4.79 -8.61 -13.13
CA PRO A 61 -5.28 -7.53 -12.27
C PRO A 61 -6.61 -7.89 -11.61
N THR A 62 -6.71 -7.70 -10.30
CA THR A 62 -7.95 -7.87 -9.53
C THR A 62 -8.85 -6.64 -9.67
N PHE A 63 -8.25 -5.45 -9.65
CA PHE A 63 -8.92 -4.16 -9.80
C PHE A 63 -8.32 -3.39 -10.98
N GLN A 64 -9.02 -2.34 -11.42
CA GLN A 64 -8.51 -1.41 -12.43
C GLN A 64 -8.28 -0.04 -11.79
N TYR A 65 -7.03 0.32 -11.56
CA TYR A 65 -6.67 1.59 -10.94
C TYR A 65 -6.64 2.72 -11.96
N THR A 66 -7.18 3.88 -11.58
CA THR A 66 -6.96 5.11 -12.33
C THR A 66 -5.51 5.60 -12.14
N LYS A 67 -5.02 6.44 -13.05
CA LYS A 67 -3.70 7.07 -12.93
C LYS A 67 -3.52 7.80 -11.59
N GLY A 68 -4.55 8.52 -11.14
CA GLY A 68 -4.52 9.18 -9.83
C GLY A 68 -4.38 8.18 -8.67
N LYS A 69 -5.12 7.07 -8.71
CA LYS A 69 -5.02 6.04 -7.68
C LYS A 69 -3.65 5.37 -7.66
N LEU A 70 -3.05 5.12 -8.82
CA LEU A 70 -1.68 4.61 -8.93
C LEU A 70 -0.69 5.52 -8.18
N TYR A 71 -0.64 6.81 -8.54
CA TYR A 71 0.30 7.74 -7.90
C TYR A 71 0.04 7.88 -6.41
N TRP A 72 -1.23 7.88 -5.99
CA TRP A 72 -1.56 7.91 -4.57
C TRP A 72 -0.96 6.71 -3.83
N GLU A 73 -1.15 5.49 -4.34
CA GLU A 73 -0.59 4.26 -3.73
C GLU A 73 0.94 4.28 -3.69
N PHE A 74 1.59 4.82 -4.73
CA PHE A 74 3.04 5.03 -4.71
C PHE A 74 3.44 6.01 -3.60
N VAL A 75 2.78 7.17 -3.52
CA VAL A 75 3.09 8.19 -2.50
C VAL A 75 2.87 7.64 -1.10
N THR A 76 1.73 7.00 -0.83
CA THR A 76 1.41 6.48 0.51
C THR A 76 2.30 5.31 0.90
N SER A 77 2.62 4.41 -0.03
CA SER A 77 3.59 3.33 0.21
C SER A 77 4.99 3.88 0.47
N THR A 78 5.41 4.93 -0.24
CA THR A 78 6.70 5.61 0.00
C THR A 78 6.74 6.23 1.39
N LEU A 79 5.70 6.99 1.75
CA LEU A 79 5.60 7.67 3.05
C LEU A 79 5.57 6.66 4.20
N LEU A 80 4.83 5.57 4.04
CA LEU A 80 4.80 4.46 4.98
C LEU A 80 6.20 3.85 5.16
N GLY A 81 6.91 3.59 4.05
CA GLY A 81 8.28 3.09 4.07
C GLY A 81 9.24 4.00 4.81
N ILE A 82 9.23 5.29 4.51
CA ILE A 82 10.09 6.30 5.16
C ILE A 82 9.80 6.35 6.65
N MET A 83 8.51 6.42 7.02
CA MET A 83 8.09 6.45 8.42
C MET A 83 8.55 5.21 9.18
N LEU A 84 8.34 4.01 8.63
CA LEU A 84 8.77 2.77 9.26
C LEU A 84 10.29 2.69 9.41
N ALA A 85 11.04 3.09 8.37
CA ALA A 85 12.50 3.12 8.42
C ALA A 85 13.01 4.13 9.47
N TYR A 86 12.37 5.30 9.58
CA TYR A 86 12.71 6.32 10.57
C TYR A 86 12.62 5.78 12.01
N TYR A 87 11.57 5.01 12.32
CA TYR A 87 11.40 4.37 13.63
C TYR A 87 12.11 3.01 13.77
N GLY A 88 12.96 2.62 12.82
CA GLY A 88 13.81 1.41 12.91
C GLY A 88 13.19 0.11 12.38
N TYR A 89 12.00 0.14 11.79
CA TYR A 89 11.28 -1.03 11.26
C TYR A 89 11.65 -1.33 9.80
N PHE A 90 12.95 -1.49 9.51
CA PHE A 90 13.48 -1.62 8.14
C PHE A 90 12.90 -2.78 7.33
N VAL A 91 12.67 -3.94 7.97
CA VAL A 91 12.08 -5.11 7.28
C VAL A 91 10.65 -4.81 6.84
N CYS A 92 9.81 -4.27 7.73
CA CYS A 92 8.45 -3.87 7.38
C CYS A 92 8.45 -2.74 6.33
N ALA A 93 9.34 -1.76 6.47
CA ALA A 93 9.49 -0.66 5.54
C ALA A 93 9.73 -1.16 4.12
N THR A 94 10.72 -2.03 3.94
CA THR A 94 11.08 -2.57 2.62
C THR A 94 9.94 -3.41 2.03
N ILE A 95 9.42 -4.38 2.79
CA ILE A 95 8.34 -5.25 2.34
C ILE A 95 7.13 -4.41 1.93
N LEU A 96 6.54 -3.64 2.85
CA LEU A 96 5.28 -2.93 2.56
C LEU A 96 5.42 -1.90 1.43
N THR A 97 6.58 -1.25 1.30
CA THR A 97 6.81 -0.29 0.21
C THR A 97 6.88 -0.97 -1.15
N PHE A 98 7.75 -1.98 -1.30
CA PHE A 98 7.93 -2.64 -2.61
C PHE A 98 6.72 -3.47 -3.00
N PHE A 99 6.05 -4.13 -2.05
CA PHE A 99 4.80 -4.84 -2.31
C PHE A 99 3.66 -3.88 -2.63
N GLY A 100 3.60 -2.71 -2.00
CA GLY A 100 2.68 -1.64 -2.37
C GLY A 100 2.84 -1.20 -3.82
N TYR A 101 4.09 -0.97 -4.26
CA TYR A 101 4.38 -0.63 -5.66
C TYR A 101 4.04 -1.76 -6.63
N ALA A 102 4.43 -3.00 -6.30
CA ALA A 102 4.14 -4.17 -7.13
C ALA A 102 2.64 -4.35 -7.31
N ASN A 103 1.86 -4.24 -6.23
CA ASN A 103 0.41 -4.34 -6.29
C ASN A 103 -0.23 -3.17 -7.06
N ALA A 104 0.23 -1.94 -6.86
CA ALA A 104 -0.27 -0.79 -7.59
C ALA A 104 0.02 -0.93 -9.10
N GLY A 105 1.22 -1.38 -9.47
CA GLY A 105 1.62 -1.68 -10.84
C GLY A 105 0.79 -2.80 -11.48
N LEU A 106 0.54 -3.90 -10.75
CA LEU A 106 -0.29 -5.01 -11.21
C LEU A 106 -1.75 -4.60 -11.48
N ASN A 107 -2.28 -3.63 -10.73
CA ASN A 107 -3.66 -3.16 -10.88
C ASN A 107 -3.80 -1.91 -11.77
N TYR A 108 -2.69 -1.31 -12.19
CA TYR A 108 -2.70 -0.19 -13.13
C TYR A 108 -2.87 -0.67 -14.58
N PHE A 109 -3.64 0.10 -15.34
CA PHE A 109 -3.82 -0.13 -16.77
C PHE A 109 -2.85 0.77 -17.54
N GLU A 110 -1.93 0.21 -18.34
CA GLU A 110 -1.44 0.97 -19.49
C GLU A 110 -2.57 1.03 -20.52
N GLU A 111 -3.04 2.23 -20.81
CA GLU A 111 -3.97 2.51 -21.91
C GLU A 111 -3.26 2.27 -23.26
N LYS A 112 -3.09 1.01 -23.65
CA LYS A 112 -2.80 0.55 -25.02
C LYS A 112 -3.59 -0.77 -25.16
N GLU A 113 -4.60 -0.97 -25.99
CA GLU A 113 -4.95 -0.41 -27.30
C GLU A 113 -6.48 -0.50 -27.46
N HIS A 114 -7.17 0.63 -27.54
CA HIS A 114 -8.42 0.71 -28.28
C HIS A 114 -8.43 2.05 -29.01
N GLY A 115 -8.07 2.04 -30.29
CA GLY A 115 -8.38 3.13 -31.21
C GLY A 115 -7.19 3.89 -31.80
N LYS A 116 -6.23 3.22 -32.42
CA LYS A 116 -5.57 3.76 -33.63
C LYS A 116 -5.53 2.69 -34.71
N THR A 117 -6.66 2.57 -35.40
CA THR A 117 -6.69 2.24 -36.83
C THR A 117 -5.83 3.26 -37.57
N PHE A 118 -4.78 2.79 -38.24
CA PHE A 118 -4.29 3.35 -39.49
C PHE A 118 -4.27 2.21 -40.51
#